data_AF-A0A5R2NA61-F1
#
_entry.id   AF-A0A5R2NA61-F1
#
_cell.length_a   1.000
_cell.length_b   1.000
_cell.length_c   1.000
_cell.angle_alpha   90.00
_cell.angle_beta   90.00
_cell.angle_gamma   90.00
#
_symmetry.space_group_name_H-M   'P 1'
#
loop_
_entity.id
_entity.type
_entity.pdbx_description
1 polymer ?
#
loop_
_entity_poly.entity_id
_entity_poly.type
_entity_poly.pdbx_seq_one_letter_code
_entity_poly.pdbx_strand_id
1 'polypeptide(L)' 'MNHQRADVAIIMGSQSDWATMRQAAETLEALGVPHKRLIISAHRTP' A
#
# COMPACT_ATOMS: atom_id res chain seq x y z
N MET A 1 -18.61 1.17 11.17
CA MET A 1 -17.67 1.94 10.34
C MET A 1 -17.59 1.25 9.00
N ASN A 2 -17.99 1.92 7.91
CA ASN A 2 -17.96 1.30 6.59
C ASN A 2 -16.49 1.22 6.17
N HIS A 3 -15.89 0.04 6.25
CA HIS A 3 -14.58 -0.18 5.63
C HIS A 3 -14.79 -0.08 4.13
N GLN A 4 -14.49 1.09 3.58
CA GLN A 4 -14.44 1.28 2.14
C GLN A 4 -13.50 0.19 1.59
N ARG A 5 -14.06 -0.72 0.80
CA ARG A 5 -13.36 -1.92 0.34
C ARG A 5 -12.22 -1.46 -0.56
N ALA A 6 -11.00 -1.55 -0.06
CA ALA A 6 -9.81 -1.36 -0.87
C ALA A 6 -9.49 -2.71 -1.50
N ASP A 7 -9.67 -2.81 -2.81
CA ASP A 7 -9.45 -4.06 -3.56
C ASP A 7 -7.96 -4.39 -3.68
N VAL A 8 -7.09 -3.39 -3.48
CA VAL A 8 -5.63 -3.54 -3.54
C VAL A 8 -4.96 -3.08 -2.25
N ALA A 9 -3.95 -3.84 -1.80
CA ALA A 9 -3.08 -3.45 -0.69
C ALA A 9 -1.63 -3.34 -1.18
N ILE A 10 -1.02 -2.17 -0.99
CA ILE A 10 0.41 -1.94 -1.19
C ILE A 10 1.10 -2.21 0.14
N ILE A 11 1.90 -3.28 0.18
CA ILE A 11 2.64 -3.68 1.39
C ILE A 11 4.13 -3.41 1.17
N MET A 12 4.79 -2.85 2.19
CA MET A 12 6.24 -2.61 2.17
C MET A 12 6.88 -2.97 3.51
N GLY A 13 8.18 -3.30 3.50
CA GLY A 13 8.87 -3.80 4.69
C GLY A 13 9.27 -2.69 5.68
N SER A 14 9.40 -1.46 5.20
CA SER A 14 9.89 -0.30 5.94
C SER A 14 9.35 1.01 5.35
N GLN A 15 9.51 2.11 6.09
CA GLN A 15 9.15 3.44 5.60
C GLN A 15 10.06 3.90 4.45
N SER A 16 11.34 3.51 4.43
CA SER A 16 12.28 3.86 3.36
C SER A 16 11.88 3.29 1.99
N ASP A 17 11.18 2.16 1.98
CA ASP A 17 10.68 1.54 0.74
C ASP A 17 9.62 2.42 0.04
N TRP A 18 9.03 3.39 0.75
CA TRP A 18 8.00 4.26 0.20
C TRP A 18 8.47 5.07 -1.00
N ALA A 19 9.75 5.46 -1.03
CA ALA A 19 10.33 6.19 -2.16
C ALA A 19 10.14 5.43 -3.49
N THR A 20 10.19 4.10 -3.45
CA THR A 20 9.92 3.22 -4.60
C THR A 20 8.42 2.92 -4.71
N MET A 21 7.79 2.51 -3.61
CA MET A 21 6.41 2.00 -3.63
C MET A 21 5.35 3.06 -3.94
N ARG A 22 5.67 4.36 -3.82
CA ARG A 22 4.73 5.45 -4.17
C ARG A 22 4.25 5.41 -5.62
N GLN A 23 5.06 4.91 -6.54
CA GLN A 23 4.69 4.81 -7.96
C GLN A 23 3.49 3.87 -8.17
N ALA A 24 3.37 2.81 -7.37
CA ALA A 24 2.21 1.94 -7.40
C ALA A 24 0.94 2.64 -6.91
N ALA A 25 1.04 3.46 -5.85
CA ALA A 25 -0.09 4.25 -5.35
C ALA A 25 -0.56 5.27 -6.38
N GLU A 26 0.37 6.05 -6.93
CA GLU A 26 0.10 7.05 -7.98
C GLU A 26 -0.57 6.42 -9.21
N THR A 27 -0.13 5.22 -9.61
CA THR A 27 -0.74 4.47 -10.72
C THR A 27 -2.18 4.05 -10.40
N LEU A 28 -2.44 3.53 -9.19
CA LEU A 28 -3.78 3.13 -8.78
C LEU A 28 -4.72 4.33 -8.64
N GLU A 29 -4.22 5.47 -8.15
CA GLU A 29 -4.96 6.73 -8.10
C GLU A 29 -5.36 7.21 -9.49
N ALA A 30 -4.42 7.20 -10.45
CA ALA A 30 -4.69 7.59 -11.84
C ALA A 30 -5.73 6.70 -12.52
N LEU A 31 -5.80 5.42 -12.13
CA LEU A 31 -6.79 4.46 -12.62
C LEU A 31 -8.11 4.47 -11.83
N GLY A 32 -8.22 5.27 -10.76
CA GLY A 32 -9.38 5.31 -9.89
C GLY A 32 -9.61 4.04 -9.06
N VAL A 33 -8.55 3.25 -8.82
CA VAL A 33 -8.62 1.99 -8.07
C VAL A 33 -8.40 2.27 -6.56
N PRO A 34 -9.40 1.98 -5.70
CA PRO A 34 -9.24 2.14 -4.26
C PRO A 34 -8.16 1.21 -3.71
N HIS A 35 -7.21 1.77 -2.97
CA HIS A 35 -6.09 1.02 -2.43
C HIS A 35 -5.73 1.48 -1.02
N LYS A 36 -5.02 0.63 -0.28
CA LYS A 36 -4.45 0.93 1.04
C LYS A 36 -2.95 0.70 1.05
N ARG A 37 -2.23 1.41 1.92
CA ARG A 37 -0.77 1.30 2.08
C ARG A 37 -0.43 0.85 3.49
N LEU A 38 0.39 -0.18 3.62
CA LEU A 38 0.73 -0.81 4.89
C LEU A 38 2.23 -1.07 4.99
N ILE A 39 2.81 -0.88 6.18
CA ILE A 39 4.18 -1.29 6.49
C ILE A 39 4.10 -2.61 7.27
N ILE A 40 4.47 -3.72 6.64
CA ILE A 40 4.48 -5.05 7.22
C ILE A 40 5.80 -5.71 6.84
N SER A 41 6.62 -6.04 7.84
CA SER A 41 7.95 -6.60 7.64
C SER A 41 7.92 -8.10 7.88
N ALA A 42 8.12 -8.90 6.83
CA ALA A 42 8.15 -10.36 6.97
C ALA A 42 9.16 -10.86 8.03
N HIS A 43 10.29 -10.16 8.19
CA HIS A 43 11.33 -10.54 9.15
C HIS A 43 11.08 -10.05 10.59
N ARG A 44 10.34 -8.95 10.78
CA ARG A 44 10.15 -8.32 12.10
C ARG A 44 8.76 -8.57 12.69
N THR A 45 7.79 -8.87 11.85
CA THR A 45 6.38 -9.10 12.19
C THR A 45 5.83 -10.25 11.32
N PRO A 46 6.20 -11.51 11.60
CA PRO A 46 5.69 -12.68 10.88
C PRO A 46 4.22 -12.98 11.22
#